data_AF-A0A931YIA4-F1
#
_entry.id   AF-A0A931YIA4-F1
#
_cell.length_a   1.000
_cell.length_b   1.000
_cell.length_c   1.000
_cell.angle_alpha   90.00
_cell.angle_beta   90.00
_cell.angle_gamma   90.00
#
_symmetry.space_group_name_H-M   'P 1'
#
loop_
_entity.id
_entity.type
_entity.pdbx_description
1 polymer ?
#
loop_
_entity_poly.entity_id
_entity_poly.type
_entity_poly.pdbx_seq_one_letter_code
_entity_poly.pdbx_strand_id
1 'polypeptide(L)'
;MRQRSVGLALVLALLVAATAPAWAQPPTASVRLAALLQWVVNQHRQAVIHGPGQPLAPEFRSALDGGVVDRVVFWWQRGAIQRRSLVAKPIRVLPAAEATALGGRGDFELVSVRPSAGGSAWTEVQVGLRSAGTDDVLVLEIGGELHTIAQVLESLFVAVPGDGLRELALARRAVIPGDGVPVFALPFGEPVVLAGGPPPFRGVAGVEFFVARSQVRAIENGGVTVSGPADLAPLQEAGRDWREADRVFLRIPAATLRAGAPAVVLGWKDRTVRPDGGDRDLPPRARLGVPLLR
;
A
#
# COMPACT_ATOMS: atom_id res chain seq x y z
N MET A 1 -11.66 51.89 43.12
CA MET A 1 -10.32 51.29 42.87
C MET A 1 -10.32 49.81 42.44
N ARG A 2 -11.47 49.14 42.18
CA ARG A 2 -11.50 47.69 41.82
C ARG A 2 -11.52 47.36 40.31
N GLN A 3 -11.60 48.35 39.42
CA GLN A 3 -11.72 48.12 37.96
C GLN A 3 -10.39 47.93 37.21
N ARG A 4 -9.24 48.31 37.78
CA ARG A 4 -7.95 48.21 37.08
C ARG A 4 -7.34 46.81 37.10
N SER A 5 -7.73 45.96 38.06
CA SER A 5 -7.16 44.62 38.24
C SER A 5 -7.71 43.59 37.26
N VAL A 6 -8.94 43.77 36.79
CA VAL A 6 -9.60 42.83 35.86
C VAL A 6 -9.04 42.97 34.44
N GLY A 7 -8.76 44.20 33.99
CA GLY A 7 -8.17 44.44 32.67
C GLY A 7 -6.76 43.87 32.53
N LEU A 8 -5.95 43.97 33.60
CA LEU A 8 -4.59 43.43 33.59
C LEU A 8 -4.58 41.89 33.55
N ALA A 9 -5.49 41.24 34.29
CA ALA A 9 -5.63 39.79 34.29
C ALA A 9 -6.12 39.26 32.93
N LEU A 10 -7.01 39.97 32.25
CA LEU A 10 -7.50 39.59 30.93
C LEU A 10 -6.40 39.69 29.87
N VAL A 11 -5.60 40.75 29.90
CA VAL A 11 -4.47 40.96 28.99
C VAL A 11 -3.37 39.91 29.22
N LEU A 12 -3.08 39.55 30.47
CA LEU A 12 -2.16 38.45 30.78
C LEU A 12 -2.69 37.09 30.32
N ALA A 13 -3.99 36.82 30.51
CA ALA A 13 -4.61 35.57 30.05
C ALA A 13 -4.59 35.44 28.52
N LEU A 14 -4.82 36.54 27.79
CA LEU A 14 -4.71 36.60 26.33
C LEU A 14 -3.27 36.43 25.84
N LEU A 15 -2.29 37.01 26.54
CA LEU A 15 -0.86 36.82 26.23
C LEU A 15 -0.39 35.39 26.49
N VAL A 16 -0.83 34.75 27.58
CA VAL A 16 -0.51 33.35 27.89
C VAL A 16 -1.19 32.39 26.91
N ALA A 17 -2.43 32.66 26.50
CA ALA A 17 -3.13 31.88 25.47
C ALA A 17 -2.51 32.04 24.08
N ALA A 18 -1.94 33.21 23.76
CA ALA A 18 -1.21 33.44 22.51
C ALA A 18 0.18 32.77 22.47
N THR A 19 0.73 32.40 23.63
CA THR A 19 1.97 31.63 23.77
C THR A 19 1.74 30.15 24.05
N ALA A 20 0.49 29.69 24.04
CA ALA A 20 0.23 28.25 24.06
C ALA A 20 0.98 27.65 22.87
N PRO A 21 1.84 26.63 23.09
CA PRO A 21 2.56 26.01 22.00
C PRO A 21 1.50 25.53 21.02
N ALA A 22 1.45 26.16 19.84
CA ALA A 22 0.72 25.60 18.71
C ALA A 22 1.19 24.15 18.66
N TRP A 23 0.28 23.20 18.87
CA TRP A 23 0.59 21.78 18.77
C TRP A 23 1.18 21.59 17.38
N ALA A 24 2.51 21.54 17.32
CA ALA A 24 3.23 21.48 16.07
C ALA A 24 2.82 20.14 15.46
N GLN A 25 2.19 20.20 14.28
CA GLN A 25 1.86 18.97 13.58
C GLN A 25 3.17 18.20 13.37
N PRO A 26 3.21 16.90 13.68
CA PRO A 26 4.41 16.11 13.48
C PRO A 26 4.84 16.21 12.01
N PRO A 27 6.15 16.22 11.72
CA PRO A 27 6.63 16.26 10.36
C PRO A 27 6.03 15.08 9.58
N THR A 28 5.57 15.35 8.36
CA THR A 28 4.95 14.33 7.51
C THR A 28 5.86 13.95 6.35
N ALA A 29 5.78 12.69 5.94
CA ALA A 29 6.42 12.16 4.74
C ALA A 29 5.36 11.52 3.84
N SER A 30 5.66 11.41 2.54
CA SER A 30 4.77 10.82 1.54
C SER A 30 5.39 9.57 0.94
N VAL A 31 4.60 8.51 0.84
CA VAL A 31 4.90 7.28 0.10
C VAL A 31 3.92 7.16 -1.05
N ARG A 32 4.43 6.96 -2.27
CA ARG A 32 3.59 6.80 -3.47
C ARG A 32 3.42 5.33 -3.83
N LEU A 33 2.18 4.89 -3.95
CA LEU A 33 1.82 3.50 -4.27
C LEU A 33 0.92 3.46 -5.51
N ALA A 34 1.06 2.49 -6.38
CA ALA A 34 0.12 2.25 -7.48
C ALA A 34 -0.28 0.76 -7.49
N ALA A 35 -1.52 0.46 -7.15
CA ALA A 35 -2.08 -0.89 -7.23
C ALA A 35 -2.87 -1.03 -8.55
N LEU A 36 -2.45 -1.96 -9.40
CA LEU A 36 -2.96 -2.16 -10.75
C LEU A 36 -3.42 -3.59 -10.97
N LEU A 37 -4.38 -3.78 -11.87
CA LEU A 37 -4.65 -5.10 -12.43
C LEU A 37 -3.42 -5.61 -13.20
N GLN A 38 -3.03 -6.86 -12.98
CA GLN A 38 -1.86 -7.48 -13.60
C GLN A 38 -1.94 -7.46 -15.14
N TRP A 39 -3.15 -7.53 -15.70
CA TRP A 39 -3.33 -7.41 -17.14
C TRP A 39 -2.80 -6.08 -17.70
N VAL A 40 -2.97 -4.95 -16.98
CA VAL A 40 -2.41 -3.65 -17.39
C VAL A 40 -0.89 -3.70 -17.34
N VAL A 41 -0.32 -4.25 -16.28
CA VAL A 41 1.14 -4.46 -16.17
C VAL A 41 1.65 -5.28 -17.36
N ASN A 42 0.97 -6.38 -17.70
CA ASN A 42 1.33 -7.23 -18.82
C ASN A 42 1.25 -6.50 -20.17
N GLN A 43 0.28 -5.62 -20.38
CA GLN A 43 0.22 -4.82 -21.62
C GLN A 43 1.41 -3.88 -21.77
N HIS A 44 1.82 -3.25 -20.67
CA HIS A 44 3.01 -2.39 -20.67
C HIS A 44 4.32 -3.18 -20.77
N ARG A 45 4.32 -4.48 -20.41
CA ARG A 45 5.43 -5.40 -20.65
C ARG A 45 5.49 -5.92 -22.09
N GLN A 46 4.36 -6.38 -22.64
CA GLN A 46 4.27 -7.02 -23.96
C GLN A 46 4.61 -6.06 -25.12
N ALA A 47 4.52 -4.75 -24.90
CA ALA A 47 5.05 -3.75 -25.82
C ALA A 47 6.58 -3.85 -26.03
N VAL A 48 7.26 -4.67 -25.22
CA VAL A 48 8.70 -4.89 -25.22
C VAL A 48 8.97 -6.38 -25.44
N ILE A 49 9.81 -6.70 -26.43
CA ILE A 49 10.27 -8.07 -26.73
C ILE A 49 11.30 -8.51 -25.67
N HIS A 50 10.99 -8.43 -24.38
CA HIS A 50 11.98 -8.68 -23.32
C HIS A 50 11.41 -9.58 -22.21
N GLY A 51 12.25 -10.52 -21.77
CA GLY A 51 11.94 -11.46 -20.70
C GLY A 51 11.89 -10.80 -19.31
N PRO A 52 11.55 -11.58 -18.27
CA PRO A 52 11.49 -11.10 -16.89
C PRO A 52 12.81 -10.46 -16.44
N GLY A 53 12.72 -9.36 -15.68
CA GLY A 53 13.89 -8.65 -15.11
C GLY A 53 14.48 -7.53 -15.97
N GLN A 54 14.00 -7.33 -17.20
CA GLN A 54 14.39 -6.19 -18.03
C GLN A 54 13.62 -4.92 -17.59
N PRO A 55 14.24 -3.73 -17.71
CA PRO A 55 13.59 -2.49 -17.31
C PRO A 55 12.29 -2.28 -18.10
N LEU A 56 11.24 -1.88 -17.40
CA LEU A 56 9.99 -1.48 -18.05
C LEU A 56 10.25 -0.28 -18.94
N ALA A 57 9.51 -0.21 -20.04
CA ALA A 57 9.65 0.88 -21.00
C ALA A 57 9.37 2.23 -20.29
N PRO A 58 10.11 3.31 -20.61
CA PRO A 58 9.91 4.64 -20.02
C PRO A 58 8.45 5.13 -20.09
N GLU A 59 7.70 4.67 -21.09
CA GLU A 59 6.29 5.00 -21.28
C GLU A 59 5.40 4.46 -20.17
N PHE A 60 5.76 3.37 -19.48
CA PHE A 60 4.97 2.90 -18.34
C PHE A 60 5.11 3.85 -17.14
N ARG A 61 6.33 4.35 -16.89
CA ARG A 61 6.53 5.40 -15.88
C ARG A 61 5.74 6.66 -16.23
N SER A 62 5.81 7.11 -17.49
CA SER A 62 5.01 8.24 -17.97
C SER A 62 3.50 8.01 -17.79
N ALA A 63 3.02 6.79 -18.04
CA ALA A 63 1.60 6.45 -17.88
C ALA A 63 1.16 6.49 -16.42
N LEU A 64 2.02 6.09 -15.47
CA LEU A 64 1.75 6.20 -14.04
C LEU A 64 1.71 7.66 -13.57
N ASP A 65 2.60 8.51 -14.08
CA ASP A 65 2.72 9.90 -13.63
C ASP A 65 1.59 10.80 -14.17
N GLY A 66 1.03 10.52 -15.36
CA GLY A 66 0.01 11.40 -15.96
C GLY A 66 -0.93 10.74 -16.98
N GLY A 67 -0.82 9.44 -17.21
CA GLY A 67 -1.57 8.72 -18.26
C GLY A 67 -2.92 8.16 -17.83
N VAL A 68 -3.45 8.48 -16.66
CA VAL A 68 -4.73 7.96 -16.20
C VAL A 68 -5.89 8.62 -16.95
N VAL A 69 -6.76 7.79 -17.52
CA VAL A 69 -7.94 8.22 -18.27
C VAL A 69 -9.23 7.63 -17.71
N ASP A 70 -10.29 8.43 -17.75
CA ASP A 70 -11.61 8.11 -17.18
C ASP A 70 -12.65 7.64 -18.21
N ARG A 71 -12.30 7.67 -19.50
CA ARG A 71 -13.18 7.23 -20.59
C ARG A 71 -13.06 5.73 -20.85
N VAL A 72 -14.13 5.16 -21.41
CA VAL A 72 -14.10 3.79 -21.93
C VAL A 72 -13.11 3.73 -23.10
N VAL A 73 -12.12 2.84 -22.99
CA VAL A 73 -11.22 2.50 -24.10
C VAL A 73 -11.44 1.03 -24.44
N PHE A 74 -11.72 0.77 -25.72
CA PHE A 74 -12.07 -0.55 -26.25
C PHE A 74 -10.84 -1.39 -26.64
N TRP A 75 -9.67 -0.74 -26.73
CA TRP A 75 -8.38 -1.37 -26.96
C TRP A 75 -7.32 -0.78 -26.02
N TRP A 76 -6.14 -1.40 -25.96
CA TRP A 76 -5.00 -0.83 -25.25
C TRP A 76 -4.53 0.46 -25.93
N GLN A 77 -4.20 1.49 -25.14
CA GLN A 77 -3.57 2.73 -25.60
C GLN A 77 -2.21 2.83 -24.93
N ARG A 78 -1.14 2.82 -25.74
CA ARG A 78 0.23 3.01 -25.24
C ARG A 78 0.30 4.32 -24.46
N GLY A 79 0.88 4.27 -23.26
CA GLY A 79 1.02 5.45 -22.41
C GLY A 79 -0.23 5.83 -21.59
N ALA A 80 -1.31 5.05 -21.64
CA ALA A 80 -2.53 5.33 -20.89
C ALA A 80 -2.97 4.19 -19.98
N ILE A 81 -3.38 4.52 -18.76
CA ILE A 81 -3.94 3.60 -17.76
C ILE A 81 -5.41 3.97 -17.55
N GLN A 82 -6.32 3.00 -17.68
CA GLN A 82 -7.72 3.28 -17.40
C GLN A 82 -7.93 3.35 -15.89
N ARG A 83 -8.64 4.38 -15.38
CA ARG A 83 -8.87 4.52 -13.93
C ARG A 83 -9.54 3.28 -13.32
N ARG A 84 -10.40 2.61 -14.09
CA ARG A 84 -11.06 1.35 -13.69
C ARG A 84 -10.12 0.18 -13.45
N SER A 85 -8.87 0.27 -13.89
CA SER A 85 -7.83 -0.75 -13.69
C SER A 85 -6.97 -0.49 -12.45
N LEU A 86 -7.17 0.65 -11.78
CA LEU A 86 -6.61 0.90 -10.47
C LEU A 86 -7.37 0.04 -9.46
N VAL A 87 -6.64 -0.69 -8.63
CA VAL A 87 -7.18 -1.56 -7.60
C VAL A 87 -7.14 -0.81 -6.28
N ALA A 88 -8.29 -0.62 -5.64
CA ALA A 88 -8.33 -0.09 -4.29
C ALA A 88 -7.81 -1.16 -3.33
N LYS A 89 -6.80 -0.80 -2.52
CA LYS A 89 -6.24 -1.68 -1.48
C LYS A 89 -6.29 -0.98 -0.12
N PRO A 90 -6.65 -1.71 0.96
CA PRO A 90 -6.47 -1.17 2.30
C PRO A 90 -4.97 -0.96 2.57
N ILE A 91 -4.67 0.11 3.31
CA ILE A 91 -3.31 0.53 3.64
C ILE A 91 -3.30 0.87 5.13
N ARG A 92 -2.35 0.29 5.87
CA ARG A 92 -2.24 0.43 7.32
C ARG A 92 -0.79 0.72 7.72
N VAL A 93 -0.60 1.72 8.58
CA VAL A 93 0.65 1.88 9.34
C VAL A 93 0.54 0.97 10.55
N LEU A 94 1.49 0.05 10.71
CA LEU A 94 1.43 -0.90 11.82
C LEU A 94 1.73 -0.20 13.16
N PRO A 95 0.94 -0.48 14.22
CA PRO A 95 1.26 0.02 15.55
C PRO A 95 2.57 -0.61 16.05
N ALA A 96 3.28 0.08 16.94
CA ALA A 96 4.61 -0.29 17.40
C ALA A 96 4.73 -1.75 17.87
N ALA A 97 3.71 -2.28 18.56
CA ALA A 97 3.69 -3.67 19.03
C ALA A 97 3.73 -4.68 17.87
N GLU A 98 2.93 -4.48 16.83
CA GLU A 98 2.92 -5.34 15.63
C GLU A 98 4.16 -5.09 14.75
N ALA A 99 4.54 -3.82 14.59
CA ALA A 99 5.70 -3.43 13.79
C ALA A 99 6.99 -4.04 14.32
N THR A 100 7.17 -4.12 15.65
CA THR A 100 8.39 -4.67 16.28
C THR A 100 8.64 -6.13 15.88
N ALA A 101 7.59 -6.96 15.79
CA ALA A 101 7.69 -8.35 15.34
C ALA A 101 8.16 -8.49 13.87
N LEU A 102 8.03 -7.39 13.12
CA LEU A 102 8.45 -7.26 11.73
C LEU A 102 9.72 -6.40 11.58
N GLY A 103 10.41 -6.06 12.68
CA GLY A 103 11.62 -5.24 12.66
C GLY A 103 11.39 -3.74 12.48
N GLY A 104 10.15 -3.27 12.65
CA GLY A 104 9.82 -1.86 12.79
C GLY A 104 10.30 -1.29 14.12
N ARG A 105 10.49 0.02 14.17
CA ARG A 105 10.94 0.77 15.35
C ARG A 105 10.44 2.21 15.27
N GLY A 106 10.03 2.78 16.41
CA GLY A 106 9.53 4.16 16.47
C GLY A 106 8.01 4.22 16.43
N ASP A 107 7.48 5.44 16.47
CA ASP A 107 6.03 5.72 16.45
C ASP A 107 5.67 6.52 15.20
N PHE A 108 4.74 5.97 14.42
CA PHE A 108 4.29 6.52 13.15
C PHE A 108 2.77 6.47 13.11
N GLU A 109 2.18 7.44 12.44
CA GLU A 109 0.73 7.49 12.24
C GLU A 109 0.38 7.64 10.77
N LEU A 110 -0.72 7.00 10.36
CA LEU A 110 -1.32 7.26 9.06
C LEU A 110 -2.09 8.58 9.12
N VAL A 111 -1.62 9.59 8.39
CA VAL A 111 -2.26 10.91 8.34
C VAL A 111 -3.36 10.93 7.28
N SER A 112 -3.04 10.41 6.08
CA SER A 112 -4.04 10.27 5.03
C SER A 112 -3.62 9.27 3.95
N VAL A 113 -4.63 8.73 3.25
CA VAL A 113 -4.47 7.96 2.01
C VAL A 113 -5.34 8.65 0.98
N ARG A 114 -4.73 9.16 -0.09
CA ARG A 114 -5.45 9.92 -1.10
C ARG A 114 -5.04 9.46 -2.49
N PRO A 115 -6.00 9.26 -3.42
CA PRO A 115 -5.62 9.17 -4.83
C PRO A 115 -4.99 10.50 -5.25
N SER A 116 -4.01 10.46 -6.16
CA SER A 116 -3.51 11.69 -6.78
C SER A 116 -4.65 12.42 -7.47
N ALA A 117 -4.74 13.73 -7.26
CA ALA A 117 -5.64 14.56 -8.06
C ALA A 117 -5.15 14.57 -9.52
N GLY A 118 -6.04 14.27 -10.47
CA GLY A 118 -5.74 14.36 -11.91
C GLY A 118 -5.37 13.03 -12.59
N GLY A 119 -4.43 13.10 -13.54
CA GLY A 119 -4.05 12.01 -14.45
C GLY A 119 -3.03 11.01 -13.88
N SER A 120 -2.68 11.10 -12.61
CA SER A 120 -1.71 10.20 -11.97
C SER A 120 -2.38 8.93 -11.44
N ALA A 121 -1.69 7.79 -11.59
CA ALA A 121 -2.08 6.49 -11.05
C ALA A 121 -1.61 6.27 -9.61
N TRP A 122 -0.87 7.22 -9.04
CA TRP A 122 -0.32 7.12 -7.70
C TRP A 122 -1.39 7.42 -6.64
N THR A 123 -1.43 6.58 -5.62
CA THR A 123 -2.01 6.86 -4.32
C THR A 123 -0.91 7.43 -3.42
N GLU A 124 -1.16 8.60 -2.85
CA GLU A 124 -0.28 9.23 -1.87
C GLU A 124 -0.68 8.78 -0.47
N VAL A 125 0.27 8.18 0.24
CA VAL A 125 0.13 7.77 1.63
C VAL A 125 0.96 8.72 2.46
N GLN A 126 0.29 9.60 3.19
CA GLN A 126 0.93 10.55 4.08
C GLN A 126 1.06 9.94 5.47
N VAL A 127 2.27 9.93 5.99
CA VAL A 127 2.63 9.36 7.29
C VAL A 127 3.20 10.46 8.18
N GLY A 128 2.71 10.56 9.41
CA GLY A 128 3.25 11.44 10.44
C GLY A 128 4.34 10.72 11.23
N LEU A 129 5.45 11.40 11.46
CA LEU A 129 6.55 10.88 12.27
C LEU A 129 6.38 11.40 13.70
N ARG A 130 5.87 10.56 14.60
CA ARG A 130 5.70 10.91 16.03
C ARG A 130 7.00 10.76 16.80
N SER A 131 7.89 9.86 16.37
CA SER A 131 9.26 9.78 16.84
C SER A 131 10.26 10.40 15.86
N ALA A 132 11.32 11.00 16.40
CA ALA A 132 12.39 11.65 15.65
C ALA A 132 13.68 10.81 15.57
N GLY A 133 13.61 9.51 15.86
CA GLY A 133 14.77 8.64 15.82
C GLY A 133 15.38 8.56 14.42
N THR A 134 16.70 8.50 14.35
CA THR A 134 17.44 8.26 13.11
C THR A 134 17.35 6.81 12.66
N ASP A 135 17.20 5.89 13.62
CA ASP A 135 17.13 4.45 13.39
C ASP A 135 15.68 3.93 13.39
N ASP A 136 14.70 4.83 13.33
CA ASP A 136 13.29 4.47 13.27
C ASP A 136 12.98 3.83 11.90
N VAL A 137 12.10 2.84 11.91
CA VAL A 137 11.71 2.06 10.74
C VAL A 137 10.20 1.93 10.74
N LEU A 138 9.56 2.59 9.77
CA LEU A 138 8.14 2.46 9.49
C LEU A 138 7.88 1.07 8.91
N VAL A 139 6.77 0.45 9.33
CA VAL A 139 6.20 -0.73 8.64
C VAL A 139 4.82 -0.37 8.10
N LEU A 140 4.69 -0.41 6.77
CA LEU A 140 3.44 -0.20 6.06
C LEU A 140 2.93 -1.54 5.54
N GLU A 141 1.69 -1.88 5.88
CA GLU A 141 0.95 -3.01 5.31
C GLU A 141 0.05 -2.51 4.18
N ILE A 142 0.12 -3.17 3.03
CA ILE A 142 -0.67 -2.86 1.83
C ILE A 142 -1.35 -4.13 1.37
N GLY A 143 -2.64 -4.04 1.12
CA GLY A 143 -3.40 -5.17 0.61
C GLY A 143 -4.12 -5.94 1.69
N GLY A 144 -4.71 -7.05 1.25
CA GLY A 144 -5.94 -7.61 1.80
C GLY A 144 -7.10 -7.57 0.80
N GLU A 145 -8.14 -8.40 1.00
CA GLU A 145 -9.33 -8.38 0.12
C GLU A 145 -10.55 -7.85 0.83
N LEU A 146 -11.08 -6.78 0.25
CA LEU A 146 -12.38 -6.20 0.58
C LEU A 146 -13.53 -6.84 -0.24
N HIS A 147 -13.22 -7.80 -1.13
CA HIS A 147 -14.13 -8.32 -2.14
C HIS A 147 -14.03 -9.84 -2.30
N THR A 148 -15.08 -10.46 -2.83
CA THR A 148 -15.23 -11.92 -3.01
C THR A 148 -14.28 -12.56 -4.04
N ILE A 149 -13.37 -11.80 -4.65
CA ILE A 149 -12.45 -12.27 -5.71
C ILE A 149 -11.06 -12.37 -5.11
N ALA A 150 -10.46 -13.56 -5.20
CA ALA A 150 -9.09 -13.76 -4.74
C ALA A 150 -8.12 -12.91 -5.59
N GLN A 151 -7.35 -12.00 -5.00
CA GLN A 151 -6.34 -11.20 -5.68
C GLN A 151 -4.96 -11.58 -5.17
N VAL A 152 -4.14 -12.12 -6.07
CA VAL A 152 -2.78 -12.54 -5.77
C VAL A 152 -1.82 -11.50 -6.35
N LEU A 153 -0.82 -11.09 -5.57
CA LEU A 153 0.27 -10.27 -6.06
C LEU A 153 1.12 -11.11 -7.03
N GLU A 154 1.18 -10.64 -8.27
CA GLU A 154 1.89 -11.31 -9.36
C GLU A 154 3.14 -10.52 -9.76
N SER A 155 3.18 -9.21 -9.55
CA SER A 155 4.33 -8.37 -9.89
C SER A 155 4.52 -7.22 -8.92
N LEU A 156 5.77 -6.84 -8.68
CA LEU A 156 6.16 -5.77 -7.79
C LEU A 156 7.25 -4.93 -8.47
N PHE A 157 7.12 -3.61 -8.43
CA PHE A 157 8.11 -2.70 -8.99
C PHE A 157 8.41 -1.55 -8.04
N VAL A 158 9.62 -1.01 -8.17
CA VAL A 158 10.09 0.17 -7.45
C VAL A 158 10.52 1.22 -8.45
N ALA A 159 10.10 2.46 -8.22
CA ALA A 159 10.52 3.62 -8.98
C ALA A 159 11.34 4.54 -8.07
N VAL A 160 12.64 4.60 -8.31
CA VAL A 160 13.56 5.43 -7.53
C VAL A 160 13.60 6.82 -8.18
N PRO A 161 13.59 7.92 -7.40
CA PRO A 161 13.75 9.25 -7.96
C PRO A 161 15.02 9.36 -8.82
N GLY A 162 14.89 9.80 -10.07
CA GLY A 162 16.01 9.93 -11.00
C GLY A 162 16.35 8.67 -11.80
N ASP A 163 15.82 7.51 -11.41
CA ASP A 163 15.98 6.25 -12.14
C ASP A 163 14.67 5.80 -12.82
N GLY A 164 14.76 4.72 -13.61
CA GLY A 164 13.62 4.04 -14.21
C GLY A 164 12.85 3.12 -13.24
N LEU A 165 11.79 2.48 -13.75
CA LEU A 165 11.05 1.44 -13.04
C LEU A 165 11.84 0.13 -13.04
N ARG A 166 12.06 -0.45 -11.85
CA ARG A 166 12.72 -1.73 -11.67
C ARG A 166 11.75 -2.76 -11.12
N GLU A 167 11.69 -3.92 -11.77
CA GLU A 167 10.95 -5.08 -11.26
C GLU A 167 11.71 -5.78 -10.14
N LEU A 168 10.98 -6.16 -9.09
CA LEU A 168 11.46 -7.04 -8.03
C LEU A 168 10.83 -8.41 -8.20
N ALA A 169 11.66 -9.44 -8.41
CA ALA A 169 11.20 -10.81 -8.55
C ALA A 169 10.53 -11.29 -7.24
N LEU A 170 9.35 -11.92 -7.32
CA LEU A 170 8.70 -12.52 -6.15
C LEU A 170 9.20 -13.96 -5.96
N ALA A 171 9.79 -14.26 -4.80
CA ALA A 171 10.46 -15.52 -4.54
C ALA A 171 9.81 -16.29 -3.38
N ARG A 172 9.26 -17.47 -3.69
CA ARG A 172 8.67 -18.39 -2.68
C ARG A 172 9.71 -19.08 -1.79
N ARG A 173 10.96 -19.15 -2.26
CA ARG A 173 12.09 -19.81 -1.57
C ARG A 173 13.27 -18.86 -1.50
N ALA A 174 13.06 -17.65 -0.99
CA ALA A 174 14.13 -16.66 -0.77
C ALA A 174 15.03 -17.05 0.41
N VAL A 175 15.60 -18.27 0.38
CA VAL A 175 16.52 -18.77 1.41
C VAL A 175 17.92 -18.18 1.19
N ILE A 176 18.20 -17.68 -0.01
CA ILE A 176 19.44 -17.01 -0.36
C ILE A 176 19.22 -15.48 -0.23
N PRO A 177 19.98 -14.78 0.62
CA PRO A 177 19.92 -13.33 0.70
C PRO A 177 20.15 -12.69 -0.68
N GLY A 178 19.18 -11.91 -1.15
CA GLY A 178 19.24 -11.20 -2.44
C GLY A 178 18.39 -11.80 -3.57
N ASP A 179 17.86 -13.01 -3.41
CA ASP A 179 17.02 -13.65 -4.42
C ASP A 179 15.54 -13.23 -4.28
N GLY A 180 15.23 -12.03 -4.77
CA GLY A 180 13.86 -11.53 -4.88
C GLY A 180 13.16 -11.26 -3.55
N VAL A 181 11.94 -10.75 -3.63
CA VAL A 181 11.08 -10.44 -2.47
C VAL A 181 10.52 -11.74 -1.89
N PRO A 182 10.78 -12.02 -0.60
CA PRO A 182 10.30 -13.23 0.04
C PRO A 182 8.77 -13.25 0.11
N VAL A 183 8.19 -14.40 -0.25
CA VAL A 183 6.77 -14.70 -0.10
C VAL A 183 6.60 -15.80 0.94
N PHE A 184 6.05 -15.44 2.09
CA PHE A 184 5.79 -16.32 3.22
C PHE A 184 4.39 -16.92 3.13
N ALA A 185 4.27 -18.24 3.29
CA ALA A 185 2.95 -18.85 3.50
C ALA A 185 2.62 -18.80 4.99
N LEU A 186 1.43 -18.33 5.34
CA LEU A 186 0.94 -18.27 6.73
C LEU A 186 -0.50 -18.79 6.84
N PRO A 187 -0.88 -19.32 8.01
CA PRO A 187 -2.28 -19.58 8.30
C PRO A 187 -3.10 -18.27 8.30
N PHE A 188 -4.36 -18.39 7.93
CA PHE A 188 -5.32 -17.28 7.95
C PHE A 188 -5.45 -16.67 9.35
N GLY A 189 -5.52 -15.34 9.44
CA GLY A 189 -5.72 -14.61 10.70
C GLY A 189 -4.53 -14.58 11.65
N GLU A 190 -3.43 -15.26 11.34
CA GLU A 190 -2.23 -15.24 12.18
C GLU A 190 -1.42 -13.95 11.99
N PRO A 191 -0.82 -13.42 13.07
CA PRO A 191 0.10 -12.30 12.98
C PRO A 191 1.36 -12.74 12.23
N VAL A 192 1.88 -11.85 11.37
CA VAL A 192 3.15 -12.09 10.69
C VAL A 192 4.27 -11.81 11.68
N VAL A 193 5.15 -12.79 11.88
CA VAL A 193 6.33 -12.68 12.75
C VAL A 193 7.55 -13.11 11.96
N LEU A 194 8.55 -12.24 11.83
CA LEU A 194 9.79 -12.53 11.08
C LEU A 194 10.86 -13.24 11.92
N ALA A 195 10.59 -13.58 13.18
CA ALA A 195 11.54 -14.27 14.06
C ALA A 195 11.94 -15.63 13.44
N GLY A 196 13.18 -15.72 12.93
CA GLY A 196 13.71 -16.92 12.28
C GLY A 196 13.34 -17.09 10.80
N GLY A 197 12.67 -16.13 10.19
CA GLY A 197 12.40 -16.10 8.74
C GLY A 197 13.62 -15.63 7.93
N PRO A 198 13.68 -15.92 6.61
CA PRO A 198 14.69 -15.34 5.73
C PRO A 198 14.67 -13.80 5.79
N PRO A 199 15.85 -13.17 5.67
CA PRO A 199 15.95 -11.73 5.73
C PRO A 199 15.11 -11.10 4.61
N PRO A 200 14.45 -9.96 4.85
CA PRO A 200 13.66 -9.32 3.82
C PRO A 200 14.55 -8.84 2.68
N PHE A 201 13.96 -8.74 1.49
CA PHE A 201 14.68 -8.25 0.33
C PHE A 201 15.06 -6.79 0.55
N ARG A 202 16.35 -6.50 0.58
CA ARG A 202 16.87 -5.13 0.57
C ARG A 202 16.68 -4.54 -0.82
N GLY A 203 15.64 -3.72 -0.94
CA GLY A 203 15.41 -2.88 -2.10
C GLY A 203 16.30 -1.64 -2.09
N VAL A 204 15.91 -0.65 -2.89
CA VAL A 204 16.69 0.57 -3.08
C VAL A 204 16.53 1.51 -1.88
N ALA A 205 17.60 2.24 -1.55
CA ALA A 205 17.63 3.20 -0.44
C ALA A 205 17.23 2.58 0.92
N GLY A 206 17.55 1.30 1.14
CA GLY A 206 17.27 0.62 2.40
C GLY A 206 15.80 0.26 2.62
N VAL A 207 14.92 0.47 1.63
CA VAL A 207 13.53 0.00 1.69
C VAL A 207 13.50 -1.52 1.55
N GLU A 208 12.78 -2.20 2.42
CA GLU A 208 12.68 -3.64 2.42
C GLU A 208 11.26 -4.13 2.16
N PHE A 209 11.16 -5.28 1.52
CA PHE A 209 9.91 -5.85 1.06
C PHE A 209 9.76 -7.28 1.56
N PHE A 210 8.56 -7.64 1.97
CA PHE A 210 8.14 -9.03 2.10
C PHE A 210 6.64 -9.15 1.86
N VAL A 211 6.22 -10.34 1.42
CA VAL A 211 4.83 -10.67 1.13
C VAL A 211 4.42 -11.80 2.05
N ALA A 212 3.29 -11.62 2.71
CA ALA A 212 2.64 -12.62 3.52
C ALA A 212 1.43 -13.13 2.71
N ARG A 213 1.44 -14.41 2.35
CA ARG A 213 0.40 -15.10 1.59
C ARG A 213 -0.34 -16.06 2.49
N SER A 214 -1.63 -15.81 2.70
CA SER A 214 -2.51 -16.72 3.44
C SER A 214 -3.34 -17.59 2.52
N GLN A 215 -3.96 -18.63 3.10
CA GLN A 215 -4.95 -19.42 2.39
C GLN A 215 -6.24 -18.61 2.22
N VAL A 216 -6.80 -18.65 1.03
CA VAL A 216 -8.11 -18.08 0.70
C VAL A 216 -9.20 -18.85 1.46
N ARG A 217 -9.79 -18.23 2.49
CA ARG A 217 -10.93 -18.76 3.27
C ARG A 217 -12.09 -17.80 3.25
N ALA A 218 -13.32 -18.32 3.15
CA ALA A 218 -14.54 -17.53 3.35
C ALA A 218 -14.68 -17.18 4.84
N ILE A 219 -14.85 -15.90 5.17
CA ILE A 219 -15.20 -15.46 6.53
C ILE A 219 -16.71 -15.21 6.61
N GLU A 220 -17.38 -15.80 7.61
CA GLU A 220 -18.78 -15.51 7.94
C GLU A 220 -18.91 -14.14 8.62
N ASN A 221 -19.96 -13.37 8.29
CA ASN A 221 -20.22 -12.04 8.86
C ASN A 221 -20.24 -12.05 10.40
N GLY A 222 -19.54 -11.10 11.03
CA GLY A 222 -19.72 -10.79 12.47
C GLY A 222 -18.47 -10.36 13.24
N GLY A 223 -17.27 -10.52 12.70
CA GLY A 223 -16.03 -10.07 13.35
C GLY A 223 -15.75 -8.59 13.12
N VAL A 224 -16.21 -7.70 14.02
CA VAL A 224 -15.74 -6.32 14.06
C VAL A 224 -14.46 -6.28 14.89
N THR A 225 -13.33 -5.84 14.31
CA THR A 225 -12.12 -5.59 15.11
C THR A 225 -11.53 -4.21 14.82
N VAL A 226 -11.11 -3.52 15.89
CA VAL A 226 -10.33 -2.27 15.85
C VAL A 226 -8.82 -2.54 15.89
N SER A 227 -8.43 -3.82 15.90
CA SER A 227 -7.05 -4.32 15.96
C SER A 227 -6.99 -5.70 15.31
N GLY A 228 -5.98 -5.95 14.47
CA GLY A 228 -5.84 -7.17 13.68
C GLY A 228 -5.40 -6.87 12.24
N PRO A 229 -5.23 -7.88 11.37
CA PRO A 229 -4.84 -7.70 9.97
C PRO A 229 -5.69 -6.63 9.27
N ALA A 230 -5.12 -5.93 8.27
CA ALA A 230 -5.86 -4.90 7.51
C ALA A 230 -7.20 -5.41 6.90
N ASP A 231 -7.33 -6.73 6.80
CA ASP A 231 -8.50 -7.50 6.35
C ASP A 231 -9.72 -7.45 7.29
N LEU A 232 -9.57 -7.01 8.55
CA LEU A 232 -10.67 -6.94 9.52
C LEU A 232 -11.29 -5.54 9.66
N ALA A 233 -10.95 -4.60 8.77
CA ALA A 233 -11.54 -3.27 8.75
C ALA A 233 -13.02 -3.35 8.30
N PRO A 234 -13.97 -2.79 9.06
CA PRO A 234 -15.40 -2.91 8.74
C PRO A 234 -15.75 -2.15 7.46
N LEU A 235 -16.40 -2.82 6.51
CA LEU A 235 -17.15 -2.18 5.42
C LEU A 235 -18.62 -2.04 5.84
N GLN A 236 -19.22 -0.89 5.55
CA GLN A 236 -20.63 -0.61 5.84
C GLN A 236 -21.62 -1.45 5.01
N GLU A 237 -21.16 -2.29 4.08
CA GLU A 237 -22.02 -3.10 3.22
C GLU A 237 -22.08 -4.56 3.72
N ALA A 238 -23.19 -4.89 4.37
CA ALA A 238 -23.49 -6.24 4.83
C ALA A 238 -23.61 -7.24 3.68
N GLY A 239 -22.98 -8.42 3.82
CA GLY A 239 -23.41 -9.63 3.10
C GLY A 239 -22.44 -10.26 2.09
N ARG A 240 -21.12 -10.16 2.25
CA ARG A 240 -20.18 -10.87 1.35
C ARG A 240 -19.12 -11.66 2.08
N ASP A 241 -18.81 -12.85 1.56
CA ASP A 241 -17.71 -13.69 2.00
C ASP A 241 -16.38 -12.95 1.77
N TRP A 242 -15.62 -12.78 2.85
CA TRP A 242 -14.27 -12.25 2.80
C TRP A 242 -13.28 -13.35 2.44
N ARG A 243 -12.18 -13.00 1.79
CA ARG A 243 -11.10 -13.94 1.44
C ARG A 243 -9.75 -13.27 1.70
N GLU A 244 -8.93 -13.83 2.58
CA GLU A 244 -7.55 -13.32 2.75
C GLU A 244 -6.67 -13.85 1.59
N ALA A 245 -5.80 -13.01 1.03
CA ALA A 245 -4.80 -13.44 0.05
C ALA A 245 -3.41 -12.90 0.39
N ASP A 246 -2.89 -11.96 -0.40
CA ASP A 246 -1.56 -11.41 -0.17
C ASP A 246 -1.62 -10.07 0.57
N ARG A 247 -0.86 -10.00 1.65
CA ARG A 247 -0.50 -8.78 2.37
C ARG A 247 0.94 -8.43 2.06
N VAL A 248 1.18 -7.21 1.58
CA VAL A 248 2.51 -6.72 1.23
C VAL A 248 2.99 -5.79 2.33
N PHE A 249 4.18 -6.04 2.84
CA PHE A 249 4.79 -5.23 3.87
C PHE A 249 6.00 -4.48 3.32
N LEU A 250 6.01 -3.17 3.55
CA LEU A 250 7.12 -2.28 3.25
C LEU A 250 7.76 -1.83 4.57
N ARG A 251 9.06 -2.06 4.72
CA ARG A 251 9.84 -1.42 5.80
C ARG A 251 10.62 -0.26 5.21
N ILE A 252 10.43 0.92 5.79
CA ILE A 252 11.03 2.14 5.27
C ILE A 252 11.77 2.84 6.41
N PRO A 253 13.10 2.96 6.33
CA PRO A 253 13.85 3.75 7.30
C PRO A 253 13.33 5.19 7.33
N ALA A 254 13.25 5.79 8.51
CA ALA A 254 12.81 7.18 8.66
C ALA A 254 13.71 8.15 7.89
N ALA A 255 15.01 7.86 7.78
CA ALA A 255 15.93 8.63 6.93
C ALA A 255 15.51 8.61 5.45
N THR A 256 15.15 7.44 4.92
CA THR A 256 14.65 7.26 3.55
C THR A 256 13.30 7.94 3.32
N LEU A 257 12.39 7.88 4.31
CA LEU A 257 11.13 8.63 4.26
C LEU A 257 11.36 10.14 4.14
N ARG A 258 12.24 10.69 4.99
CA ARG A 258 12.56 12.13 5.01
C ARG A 258 13.27 12.57 3.72
N ALA A 259 14.07 11.70 3.11
CA ALA A 259 14.75 11.96 1.84
C ALA A 259 13.83 11.83 0.61
N GLY A 260 12.61 11.32 0.78
CA GLY A 260 11.69 11.01 -0.30
C GLY A 260 11.76 9.53 -0.68
N ALA A 261 10.85 8.73 -0.11
CA ALA A 261 10.80 7.30 -0.35
C ALA A 261 10.55 6.97 -1.83
N PRO A 262 11.12 5.86 -2.34
CA PRO A 262 10.83 5.40 -3.69
C PRO A 262 9.33 5.04 -3.83
N ALA A 263 8.79 5.23 -5.04
CA ALA A 263 7.41 4.86 -5.33
C ALA A 263 7.30 3.36 -5.64
N VAL A 264 6.17 2.74 -5.34
CA VAL A 264 5.98 1.29 -5.47
C VAL A 264 4.77 0.97 -6.34
N VAL A 265 4.92 0.04 -7.28
CA VAL A 265 3.82 -0.46 -8.12
C VAL A 265 3.54 -1.92 -7.79
N LEU A 266 2.27 -2.27 -7.60
CA LEU A 266 1.78 -3.59 -7.22
C LEU A 266 0.83 -4.11 -8.31
N GLY A 267 1.19 -5.21 -8.95
CA GLY A 267 0.40 -5.90 -9.97
C GLY A 267 -0.42 -7.03 -9.36
N TRP A 268 -1.74 -6.86 -9.32
CA TRP A 268 -2.68 -7.81 -8.72
C TRP A 268 -3.41 -8.62 -9.78
N LYS A 269 -3.36 -9.94 -9.66
CA LYS A 269 -4.05 -10.87 -10.55
C LYS A 269 -5.29 -11.41 -9.86
N ASP A 270 -6.44 -11.23 -10.50
CA ASP A 270 -7.69 -11.85 -10.06
C ASP A 270 -7.62 -13.38 -10.27
N ARG A 271 -8.00 -14.12 -9.25
CA ARG A 271 -8.12 -15.57 -9.23
C ARG A 271 -9.50 -15.98 -8.74
N THR A 272 -10.03 -17.02 -9.36
CA THR A 272 -11.11 -17.81 -8.77
C THR A 272 -10.54 -19.13 -8.30
N VAL A 273 -10.63 -19.38 -6.99
CA VAL A 273 -10.38 -20.71 -6.43
C VAL A 273 -11.63 -21.54 -6.67
N ARG A 274 -11.50 -22.61 -7.46
CA ARG A 274 -12.58 -23.59 -7.62
C ARG A 274 -12.78 -24.39 -6.32
N PRO A 275 -13.97 -24.97 -6.10
CA PRO A 275 -14.21 -25.88 -4.97
C PRO A 275 -13.27 -27.10 -4.91
N ASP A 276 -12.65 -27.47 -6.04
CA ASP A 276 -11.70 -28.58 -6.18
C ASP A 276 -10.22 -28.17 -5.96
N GLY A 277 -9.95 -26.89 -5.63
CA GLY A 277 -8.61 -26.37 -5.44
C GLY A 277 -7.85 -26.01 -6.74
N GLY A 278 -8.50 -26.11 -7.91
CA GLY A 278 -7.92 -25.70 -9.19
C GLY A 278 -7.98 -24.18 -9.43
N ASP A 279 -6.87 -23.59 -9.91
CA ASP A 279 -6.81 -22.19 -10.35
C ASP A 279 -7.35 -22.02 -11.78
N ARG A 280 -8.19 -21.01 -12.01
CA ARG A 280 -8.47 -20.49 -13.36
C ARG A 280 -8.24 -18.98 -13.40
N ASP A 281 -7.64 -18.53 -14.51
CA ASP A 281 -7.55 -17.12 -14.86
C ASP A 281 -8.96 -16.57 -15.16
N LEU A 282 -9.35 -15.49 -14.49
CA LEU A 282 -10.49 -14.72 -14.96
C LEU A 282 -10.06 -13.88 -16.17
N PRO A 283 -10.81 -13.86 -17.28
CA PRO A 283 -10.67 -12.79 -18.24
C PRO A 283 -10.92 -11.45 -17.51
N PRO A 284 -10.22 -10.36 -17.88
CA PRO A 284 -10.49 -9.04 -17.30
C PRO A 284 -11.98 -8.77 -17.42
N ARG A 285 -12.68 -8.68 -16.28
CA ARG A 285 -14.14 -8.72 -16.24
C ARG A 285 -14.75 -7.75 -17.23
N ALA A 286 -15.55 -8.30 -18.14
CA ALA A 286 -16.65 -7.61 -18.77
C ALA A 286 -17.47 -6.95 -17.65
N ARG A 287 -17.32 -5.64 -17.48
CA ARG A 287 -18.25 -4.81 -16.69
C ARG A 287 -19.53 -4.67 -17.50
N LEU A 288 -20.31 -5.75 -17.57
CA LEU A 288 -21.72 -5.69 -17.92
C LEU A 288 -22.50 -5.76 -16.62
N GLY A 289 -23.20 -4.67 -16.31
CA GLY A 289 -24.42 -4.70 -15.50
C GLY A 289 -24.27 -4.64 -13.98
N VAL A 290 -23.95 -3.46 -13.44
CA VAL A 290 -24.70 -2.96 -12.25
C VAL A 290 -24.98 -1.47 -12.50
N PRO A 291 -26.25 -1.04 -12.59
CA PRO A 291 -26.59 0.36 -12.76
C PRO A 291 -26.32 1.08 -11.44
N LEU A 292 -25.58 2.20 -11.50
CA LEU A 292 -25.65 3.19 -10.43
C LEU A 292 -27.00 3.88 -10.57
N LEU A 293 -27.93 3.54 -9.68
CA LEU A 293 -29.12 4.33 -9.41
C LEU A 293 -28.70 5.72 -8.93
N ARG A 294 -29.56 6.69 -9.29
CA ARG A 294 -29.41 8.15 -9.25
C ARG A 294 -28.81 8.74 -7.97
#